data_AF-A0A7K3PGU4-F1
#
_entry.id   AF-A0A7K3PGU4-F1
#
_cell.length_a   1.000
_cell.length_b   1.000
_cell.length_c   1.000
_cell.angle_alpha   90.00
_cell.angle_beta   90.00
_cell.angle_gamma   90.00
#
_symmetry.space_group_name_H-M   'P 1'
#
loop_
_entity.id
_entity.type
_entity.pdbx_description
1 polymer ?
#
loop_
_entity_poly.entity_id
_entity_poly.type
_entity_poly.pdbx_seq_one_letter_code
_entity_poly.pdbx_strand_id
1 'polypeptide(L)'
;RLLRKQDAGRAALLLAGAPDDVPHEPRGDGPPYAADLVQGPADLMPAVRRLLRGTVVVATLEDAEDLVYARPGLTAVTAEGDLLGAHFAQGGSAGAPSLLEVQASVDQAAAELAELGVRCEELAAAQETAVARRRECAALVEELG
;
A
#
# COMPACT_ATOMS: atom_id res chain seq x y z
N ARG A 1 13.46 -15.73 14.56
CA ARG A 1 14.64 -16.52 14.06
C ARG A 1 14.40 -17.22 12.72
N LEU A 2 13.18 -17.20 12.17
CA LEU A 2 12.84 -17.85 10.89
C LEU A 2 13.68 -17.33 9.72
N LEU A 3 13.74 -16.00 9.54
CA LEU A 3 14.47 -15.36 8.43
C LEU A 3 15.95 -15.78 8.36
N ARG A 4 16.64 -15.84 9.49
CA ARG A 4 18.05 -16.28 9.53
C ARG A 4 18.23 -17.77 9.29
N LYS A 5 17.26 -18.61 9.68
CA LYS A 5 17.33 -20.06 9.46
C LYS A 5 17.09 -20.43 7.99
N GLN A 6 16.33 -19.62 7.28
CA GLN A 6 15.95 -19.85 5.89
C GLN A 6 16.68 -18.92 4.91
N ASP A 7 17.66 -18.15 5.40
CA ASP A 7 18.35 -17.10 4.64
C ASP A 7 17.40 -16.16 3.85
N ALA A 8 16.24 -15.88 4.42
CA ALA A 8 15.13 -15.19 3.77
C ALA A 8 15.19 -13.65 3.93
N GLY A 9 16.39 -13.10 4.12
CA GLY A 9 16.60 -11.65 4.20
C GLY A 9 16.27 -11.01 5.56
N ARG A 10 15.74 -9.77 5.51
CA ARG A 10 15.52 -8.90 6.68
C ARG A 10 14.10 -8.35 6.71
N ALA A 11 13.56 -8.17 7.91
CA ALA A 11 12.30 -7.47 8.14
C ALA A 11 12.43 -6.55 9.36
N ALA A 12 11.71 -5.44 9.33
CA ALA A 12 11.43 -4.62 10.51
C ALA A 12 10.05 -4.99 11.05
N LEU A 13 9.89 -5.03 12.38
CA LEU A 13 8.64 -5.37 13.05
C LEU A 13 8.25 -4.24 14.00
N LEU A 14 6.97 -3.88 13.99
CA LEU A 14 6.38 -2.99 14.98
C LEU A 14 5.76 -3.85 16.09
N LEU A 15 6.11 -3.57 17.35
CA LEU A 15 5.68 -4.38 18.49
C LEU A 15 4.62 -3.63 19.31
N ALA A 16 3.52 -4.31 19.61
CA ALA A 16 2.45 -3.81 20.48
C ALA A 16 2.81 -3.93 21.97
N GLY A 17 2.11 -3.17 22.81
CA GLY A 17 2.13 -3.34 24.28
C GLY A 17 3.21 -2.58 25.04
N ALA A 18 4.03 -1.76 24.37
CA ALA A 18 4.86 -0.77 25.05
C ALA A 18 3.99 0.41 25.54
N PRO A 19 4.32 1.01 26.71
CA PRO A 19 3.58 2.18 27.21
C PRO A 19 3.72 3.36 26.25
N ASP A 20 2.67 4.20 26.18
CA ASP A 20 2.74 5.48 25.47
C ASP A 20 3.53 6.48 26.33
N ASP A 21 4.84 6.52 26.12
CA ASP A 21 5.78 7.39 26.83
C ASP A 21 6.08 8.69 26.07
N VAL A 22 5.45 8.90 24.92
CA VAL A 22 5.71 10.06 24.07
C VAL A 22 4.99 11.25 24.68
N PRO A 23 5.70 12.30 25.13
CA PRO A 23 5.06 13.49 25.67
C PRO A 23 4.12 14.10 24.63
N HIS A 24 2.84 14.19 24.96
CA HIS A 24 1.89 15.00 24.21
C HIS A 24 2.04 16.45 24.68
N GLU A 25 3.08 17.12 24.19
CA GLU A 25 3.21 18.56 24.42
C GLU A 25 2.08 19.26 23.67
N PRO A 26 1.35 20.21 24.30
CA PRO A 26 0.30 20.97 23.63
C PRO A 26 0.92 21.76 22.48
N ARG A 27 0.49 21.41 21.26
CA ARG A 27 1.03 21.93 20.00
C ARG A 27 0.18 23.13 19.59
N GLY A 28 0.80 24.28 19.41
CA GLY A 28 0.11 25.51 18.97
C GLY A 28 -0.38 25.43 17.52
N ASP A 29 -0.78 26.56 16.94
CA ASP A 29 -1.33 26.70 15.57
C ASP A 29 -0.32 26.40 14.43
N GLY A 30 0.71 25.60 14.69
CA GLY A 30 1.70 25.20 13.71
C GLY A 30 1.24 24.04 12.82
N PRO A 31 2.09 23.62 11.86
CA PRO A 31 1.78 22.52 10.97
C PRO A 31 1.55 21.22 11.77
N PRO A 32 0.64 20.34 11.31
CA PRO A 32 0.26 19.15 12.06
C PRO A 32 1.42 18.15 12.14
N TYR A 33 1.54 17.48 13.28
CA TYR A 33 2.47 16.37 13.40
C TYR A 33 1.88 15.13 12.74
N ALA A 34 2.72 14.33 12.09
CA ALA A 34 2.28 13.12 11.39
C ALA A 34 1.56 12.14 12.34
N ALA A 35 1.99 12.05 13.60
CA ALA A 35 1.38 11.19 14.61
C ALA A 35 -0.11 11.54 14.89
N ASP A 36 -0.52 12.79 14.67
CA ASP A 36 -1.89 13.24 14.93
C ASP A 36 -2.83 12.97 13.73
N LEU A 37 -2.26 12.66 12.56
CA LEU A 37 -2.99 12.39 11.32
C LEU A 37 -3.26 10.89 11.11
N VAL A 38 -2.75 10.02 11.98
CA VAL A 38 -2.86 8.56 11.85
C VAL A 38 -3.80 8.00 12.91
N GLN A 39 -4.69 7.09 12.49
CA GLN A 39 -5.52 6.29 13.40
C GLN A 39 -5.30 4.79 13.17
N GLY A 40 -5.53 3.99 14.20
CA GLY A 40 -5.34 2.55 14.14
C GLY A 40 -5.69 1.85 15.45
N PRO A 41 -5.45 0.53 15.52
CA PRO A 41 -5.68 -0.28 16.72
C PRO A 41 -4.93 0.29 17.94
N ALA A 42 -5.63 0.41 19.06
CA ALA A 42 -5.13 1.12 20.25
C ALA A 42 -3.85 0.50 20.84
N ASP A 43 -3.65 -0.79 20.66
CA ASP A 43 -2.47 -1.55 21.10
C ASP A 43 -1.21 -1.26 20.26
N LEU A 44 -1.38 -0.81 19.02
CA LEU A 44 -0.29 -0.43 18.11
C LEU A 44 0.03 1.06 18.13
N MET A 45 -0.94 1.91 18.46
CA MET A 45 -0.79 3.37 18.41
C MET A 45 0.40 3.93 19.21
N PRO A 46 0.76 3.42 20.41
CA PRO A 46 1.96 3.87 21.11
C PRO A 46 3.23 3.70 20.28
N ALA A 47 3.37 2.56 19.60
CA ALA A 47 4.53 2.27 18.75
C ALA A 47 4.54 3.15 17.49
N VAL A 48 3.37 3.41 16.90
CA VAL A 48 3.22 4.32 15.75
C VAL A 48 3.58 5.76 16.12
N ARG A 49 3.06 6.28 17.22
CA ARG A 49 3.37 7.63 17.72
C ARG A 49 4.85 7.80 18.02
N ARG A 50 5.47 6.77 18.58
CA ARG A 50 6.92 6.73 18.82
C ARG A 50 7.73 6.80 17.54
N LEU A 51 7.31 6.08 16.50
CA LEU A 51 7.97 6.08 15.20
C LEU A 51 7.86 7.43 14.49
N LEU A 52 6.69 8.08 14.59
CA LEU A 52 6.40 9.38 13.97
C LEU A 52 6.77 10.58 14.86
N ARG A 53 7.50 10.36 15.95
CA ARG A 53 7.88 11.44 16.88
C ARG A 53 8.74 12.48 16.14
N GLY A 54 8.44 13.76 16.32
CA GLY A 54 9.20 14.85 15.70
C GLY A 54 8.99 14.99 14.19
N THR A 55 8.08 14.22 13.59
CA THR A 55 7.71 14.35 12.17
C THR A 55 6.52 15.30 12.02
N VAL A 56 6.70 16.33 11.20
CA VAL A 56 5.71 17.39 10.95
C VAL A 56 5.37 17.42 9.47
N VAL A 57 4.08 17.45 9.15
CA VAL A 57 3.60 17.53 7.77
C VAL A 57 3.51 18.99 7.36
N VAL A 58 4.13 19.32 6.22
CA VAL A 58 4.18 20.68 5.67
C VAL A 58 3.66 20.68 4.24
N ALA A 59 3.23 21.85 3.76
CA ALA A 59 2.64 21.98 2.43
C ALA A 59 3.71 21.95 1.32
N THR A 60 4.84 22.63 1.55
CA THR A 60 5.89 22.81 0.53
C THR A 60 7.28 22.48 1.06
N LEU A 61 8.24 22.33 0.14
CA LEU A 61 9.64 22.17 0.51
C LEU A 61 10.22 23.45 1.14
N GLU A 62 9.73 24.62 0.75
CA GLU A 62 10.12 25.91 1.36
C GLU A 62 9.68 25.95 2.83
N ASP A 63 8.43 25.54 3.13
CA ASP A 63 7.95 25.40 4.52
C ASP A 63 8.78 24.38 5.31
N ALA A 64 9.26 23.31 4.64
CA ALA A 64 10.10 22.30 5.25
C ALA A 64 11.45 22.88 5.68
N GLU A 65 12.08 23.68 4.80
CA GLU A 65 13.36 24.34 5.05
C GLU A 65 13.23 25.31 6.23
N ASP A 66 12.21 26.18 6.21
CA ASP A 66 11.94 27.14 7.28
C ASP A 66 11.73 26.44 8.63
N LEU A 67 10.95 25.35 8.64
CA LEU A 67 10.68 24.58 9.85
C LEU A 67 11.96 23.97 10.43
N VAL A 68 12.75 23.30 9.58
CA VAL A 68 13.98 22.61 10.01
C VAL A 68 15.04 23.62 10.46
N TYR A 69 15.12 24.78 9.80
CA TYR A 69 15.99 25.87 10.20
C TYR A 69 15.64 26.40 11.60
N ALA A 70 14.34 26.66 11.84
CA ALA A 70 13.87 27.13 13.14
C ALA A 70 13.93 26.05 14.24
N ARG A 71 13.76 24.77 13.87
CA ARG A 71 13.70 23.63 14.79
C ARG A 71 14.51 22.43 14.25
N PRO A 72 15.85 22.43 14.42
CA PRO A 72 16.71 21.39 13.85
C PRO A 72 16.47 19.97 14.38
N GLY A 73 15.75 19.82 15.49
CA GLY A 73 15.35 18.53 16.05
C GLY A 73 14.12 17.89 15.40
N LEU A 74 13.47 18.57 14.46
CA LEU A 74 12.29 18.07 13.75
C LEU A 74 12.64 17.53 12.36
N THR A 75 11.74 16.72 11.82
CA THR A 75 11.75 16.28 10.43
C THR A 75 10.45 16.75 9.77
N ALA A 76 10.57 17.51 8.69
CA ALA A 76 9.47 17.91 7.85
C ALA A 76 9.19 16.82 6.80
N VAL A 77 7.92 16.60 6.49
CA VAL A 77 7.48 15.75 5.36
C VAL A 77 6.46 16.49 4.50
N THR A 78 6.65 16.51 3.19
CA THR A 78 5.69 17.10 2.24
C THR A 78 4.61 16.07 1.86
N ALA A 79 3.49 16.52 1.31
CA ALA A 79 2.46 15.62 0.77
C ALA A 79 2.96 14.77 -0.42
N GLU A 80 4.01 15.21 -1.09
CA GLU A 80 4.66 14.48 -2.20
C GLU A 80 5.63 13.40 -1.70
N GLY A 81 5.90 13.35 -0.39
CA GLY A 81 6.74 12.33 0.24
C GLY A 81 8.20 12.76 0.42
N ASP A 82 8.53 14.03 0.16
CA ASP A 82 9.86 14.55 0.46
C ASP A 82 10.03 14.70 1.97
N LEU A 83 11.13 14.18 2.50
CA LEU A 83 11.54 14.25 3.89
C LEU A 83 12.75 15.17 4.02
N LEU A 84 12.68 16.12 4.94
CA LEU A 84 13.76 17.03 5.25
C LEU A 84 14.01 17.09 6.76
N GLY A 85 15.24 16.85 7.18
CA GLY A 85 15.73 17.09 8.54
C GLY A 85 17.07 17.82 8.49
N ALA A 86 17.57 18.27 9.64
CA ALA A 86 18.75 19.14 9.71
C ALA A 86 20.04 18.53 9.11
N HIS A 87 20.12 17.20 9.04
CA HIS A 87 21.32 16.48 8.59
C HIS A 87 21.03 15.39 7.55
N PHE A 88 19.78 15.25 7.13
CA PHE A 88 19.35 14.21 6.21
C PHE A 88 18.15 14.71 5.40
N ALA A 89 18.17 14.46 4.11
CA ALA A 89 17.07 14.74 3.21
C ALA A 89 16.85 13.52 2.31
N GLN A 90 15.59 13.23 2.01
CA GLN A 90 15.19 12.19 1.09
C GLN A 90 14.01 12.71 0.28
N GLY A 91 14.18 12.76 -1.03
CA GLY A 91 13.14 13.22 -1.95
C GLY A 91 13.46 12.76 -3.36
N GLY A 92 12.56 13.00 -4.28
CA GLY A 92 12.71 12.63 -5.68
C GLY A 92 11.37 12.40 -6.35
N SER A 93 11.36 12.38 -7.68
CA SER A 93 10.21 11.90 -8.43
C SER A 93 9.89 10.47 -7.99
N ALA A 94 8.62 10.07 -8.00
CA ALA A 94 8.24 8.66 -7.96
C ALA A 94 9.05 7.96 -9.08
N GLY A 95 10.18 7.36 -8.71
CA GLY A 95 11.17 6.89 -9.65
C GLY A 95 10.54 5.85 -10.55
N ALA A 96 11.14 5.62 -11.72
CA ALA A 96 10.80 4.48 -12.55
C ALA A 96 10.57 3.23 -11.65
N PRO A 97 9.48 2.47 -11.86
CA PRO A 97 9.03 1.46 -10.92
C PRO A 97 10.18 0.54 -10.54
N SER A 98 10.32 0.27 -9.24
CA SER A 98 11.33 -0.64 -8.74
C SER A 98 11.15 -2.02 -9.36
N LEU A 99 12.22 -2.82 -9.44
CA LEU A 99 12.13 -4.19 -9.97
C LEU A 99 11.10 -5.05 -9.20
N LEU A 100 10.91 -4.79 -7.90
CA LEU A 100 9.88 -5.46 -7.09
C LEU A 100 8.46 -5.05 -7.51
N GLU A 101 8.22 -3.77 -7.78
CA GLU A 101 6.91 -3.29 -8.26
C GLU A 101 6.60 -3.79 -9.66
N VAL A 102 7.61 -3.85 -10.54
CA VAL A 102 7.48 -4.46 -11.87
C VAL A 102 7.17 -5.94 -11.73
N GLN A 103 7.89 -6.67 -10.87
CA GLN A 103 7.63 -8.10 -10.66
C GLN A 103 6.24 -8.35 -10.09
N ALA A 104 5.80 -7.56 -9.10
CA ALA A 104 4.45 -7.67 -8.54
C ALA A 104 3.37 -7.42 -9.60
N SER A 105 3.59 -6.45 -10.49
CA SER A 105 2.67 -6.18 -11.62
C SER A 105 2.60 -7.35 -12.60
N VAL A 106 3.74 -7.99 -12.89
CA VAL A 106 3.79 -9.19 -13.74
C VAL A 106 3.06 -10.36 -13.07
N ASP A 107 3.31 -10.60 -11.79
CA ASP A 107 2.68 -11.69 -11.03
C ASP A 107 1.16 -11.51 -10.97
N GLN A 108 0.69 -10.27 -10.73
CA GLN A 108 -0.73 -9.94 -10.76
C GLN A 108 -1.35 -10.18 -12.14
N ALA A 109 -0.72 -9.70 -13.21
CA ALA A 109 -1.22 -9.89 -14.57
C ALA A 109 -1.28 -11.38 -14.96
N ALA A 110 -0.31 -12.18 -14.51
CA ALA A 110 -0.32 -13.62 -14.73
C ALA A 110 -1.48 -14.31 -14.00
N ALA A 111 -1.80 -13.89 -12.77
CA ALA A 111 -2.94 -14.41 -12.02
C ALA A 111 -4.28 -14.05 -12.67
N GLU A 112 -4.44 -12.79 -13.11
CA GLU A 112 -5.64 -12.33 -13.82
C GLU A 112 -5.85 -13.09 -15.15
N LEU A 113 -4.76 -13.36 -15.89
CA LEU A 113 -4.82 -14.12 -17.13
C LEU A 113 -5.28 -15.56 -16.89
N ALA A 114 -4.76 -16.22 -15.85
CA ALA A 114 -5.18 -17.57 -15.49
C ALA A 114 -6.66 -17.63 -15.12
N GLU A 115 -7.16 -16.65 -14.37
CA GLU A 115 -8.58 -16.56 -14.02
C GLU A 115 -9.47 -16.36 -15.26
N LEU A 116 -9.08 -15.49 -16.18
CA LEU A 116 -9.79 -15.30 -17.45
C LEU A 116 -9.80 -16.56 -18.30
N GLY A 117 -8.72 -17.34 -18.29
CA GLY A 117 -8.62 -18.63 -18.98
C GLY A 117 -9.72 -19.60 -18.52
N VAL A 118 -9.89 -19.76 -17.21
CA VAL A 118 -10.95 -20.61 -16.63
C VAL A 118 -12.33 -20.15 -17.08
N ARG A 119 -12.61 -18.85 -17.04
CA ARG A 119 -13.92 -18.30 -17.47
C ARG A 119 -14.19 -18.55 -18.96
N CYS A 120 -13.16 -18.46 -19.81
CA CYS A 120 -13.29 -18.75 -21.24
C CYS A 120 -13.66 -20.22 -21.48
N GLU A 121 -13.03 -21.16 -20.76
CA GLU A 121 -13.35 -22.59 -20.86
C GLU A 121 -14.80 -22.87 -20.43
N GLU A 122 -15.24 -22.29 -19.31
CA GLU A 122 -16.62 -22.41 -18.83
C GLU A 122 -17.65 -21.89 -19.85
N LEU A 123 -17.38 -20.71 -20.44
CA LEU A 123 -18.26 -20.12 -21.46
C LEU A 123 -18.30 -20.94 -22.75
N ALA A 124 -17.17 -21.52 -23.17
CA ALA A 124 -17.10 -22.40 -24.32
C ALA A 124 -17.95 -23.66 -24.11
N ALA A 125 -17.83 -24.31 -22.95
CA ALA A 125 -18.64 -25.48 -22.60
C ALA A 125 -20.15 -25.14 -22.55
N ALA A 126 -20.51 -23.98 -22.01
CA ALA A 126 -21.89 -23.50 -21.98
C ALA A 126 -22.43 -23.25 -23.41
N GLN A 127 -21.61 -22.68 -24.30
CA GLN A 127 -21.96 -22.45 -25.69
C GLN A 127 -22.20 -23.78 -26.43
N GLU A 128 -21.31 -24.75 -26.29
CA GLU A 128 -21.46 -26.07 -26.91
C GLU A 128 -22.75 -26.76 -26.48
N THR A 129 -23.05 -26.72 -25.18
CA THR A 129 -24.29 -27.27 -24.62
C THR A 129 -25.53 -26.58 -25.22
N ALA A 130 -25.50 -25.25 -25.35
CA ALA A 130 -26.60 -24.50 -25.94
C ALA A 130 -26.79 -24.83 -27.44
N VAL A 131 -25.69 -24.98 -28.19
CA VAL A 131 -25.72 -25.36 -29.61
C VAL A 131 -26.27 -26.78 -29.78
N ALA A 132 -25.87 -27.73 -28.93
CA ALA A 132 -26.40 -29.09 -28.94
C ALA A 132 -27.92 -29.11 -28.70
N ARG A 133 -28.38 -28.43 -27.65
CA ARG A 133 -29.83 -28.29 -27.35
C ARG A 133 -30.60 -27.66 -28.50
N ARG A 134 -30.05 -26.62 -29.14
CA ARG A 134 -30.70 -25.98 -30.30
C ARG A 134 -30.85 -26.96 -31.46
N ARG A 135 -29.85 -27.81 -31.73
CA ARG A 135 -29.92 -28.83 -32.79
C ARG A 135 -30.97 -29.90 -32.47
N GLU A 136 -31.02 -30.37 -31.23
CA GLU A 136 -32.04 -31.34 -30.79
C GLU A 136 -33.45 -30.79 -30.94
N CYS A 137 -33.71 -29.56 -30.48
CA CYS A 137 -35.01 -28.92 -30.65
C CYS A 137 -35.39 -28.71 -32.12
N ALA A 138 -34.44 -28.33 -32.97
CA ALA A 138 -34.68 -28.15 -34.40
C ALA A 138 -35.09 -29.48 -35.09
N ALA A 139 -34.41 -30.58 -34.77
CA ALA A 139 -34.75 -31.90 -35.29
C ALA A 139 -36.16 -32.35 -34.86
N LEU A 140 -36.55 -32.12 -33.60
CA LEU A 140 -37.90 -32.44 -33.12
C LEU A 140 -39.00 -31.65 -33.85
N VAL A 141 -38.72 -30.40 -34.25
CA VAL A 141 -39.67 -29.59 -35.02
C VAL A 141 -39.83 -30.15 -36.44
N GLU A 142 -38.75 -30.63 -37.07
CA GLU A 142 -38.82 -31.25 -38.41
C GLU A 142 -39.59 -32.58 -38.39
N GLU A 143 -39.53 -33.36 -37.32
CA GLU A 143 -40.29 -34.63 -37.19
C GLU A 143 -41.80 -34.44 -36.97
N LEU A 144 -42.23 -33.26 -36.50
CA LEU A 144 -43.62 -32.95 -36.16
C LEU A 144 -44.36 -32.15 -37.26
N GLY A 145 -43.65 -31.66 -38.28
CA GLY A 145 -44.19 -30.89 -39.41
C GLY A 145 -44.40 -31.73 -40.66
#